data_AF-A0ABD0R6F7-F1
#
_entry.id   AF-A0ABD0R6F7-F1
#
_cell.length_a   1.000
_cell.length_b   1.000
_cell.length_c   1.000
_cell.angle_alpha   90.00
_cell.angle_beta   90.00
_cell.angle_gamma   90.00
#
_symmetry.space_group_name_H-M   'P 1'
#
loop_
_entity.id
_entity.type
_entity.pdbx_description
1 polymer ?
#
loop_
_entity_poly.entity_id
_entity_poly.type
_entity_poly.pdbx_seq_one_letter_code
_entity_poly.pdbx_strand_id
1 'polypeptide(L)' 'PEMDTEWTYIREPVESTSMVLKGLIPETEYQFVIRAVNAHGISPPSAINNPVRTL' A
#
# COMPACT_ATOMS: atom_id res chain seq x y z
N PRO A 1 -3.85 -20.19 -3.31
CA PRO A 1 -2.88 -19.57 -2.38
C PRO A 1 -3.51 -18.28 -1.84
N GLU A 2 -4.08 -18.37 -0.63
CA GLU A 2 -4.44 -17.16 0.12
C GLU A 2 -3.17 -16.34 0.20
N MET A 3 -3.14 -15.19 -0.51
CA MET A 3 -2.08 -14.21 -0.37
C MET A 3 -1.87 -14.02 1.12
N ASP A 4 -0.66 -14.30 1.62
CA ASP A 4 -0.30 -14.15 3.03
C ASP A 4 -0.93 -12.86 3.55
N THR A 5 -1.86 -13.00 4.50
CA THR A 5 -2.82 -11.97 4.94
C THR A 5 -2.20 -10.77 5.65
N GLU A 6 -0.87 -10.61 5.58
CA GLU A 6 -0.11 -9.57 6.24
C GLU A 6 0.25 -8.44 5.27
N TRP A 7 -0.32 -7.26 5.53
CA TRP A 7 0.05 -6.04 4.81
C TRP A 7 1.51 -5.69 5.07
N THR A 8 2.29 -5.53 4.00
CA THR A 8 3.63 -4.96 4.10
C THR A 8 3.54 -3.44 4.21
N TYR A 9 4.05 -2.89 5.32
CA TYR A 9 4.12 -1.44 5.52
C TYR A 9 5.29 -0.82 4.77
N ILE A 10 5.02 0.27 4.06
CA ILE A 10 6.05 1.18 3.56
C ILE A 10 6.54 1.98 4.77
N ARG A 11 7.85 1.93 5.05
CA ARG A 11 8.43 2.46 6.30
C ARG A 11 8.61 3.97 6.24
N GLU A 12 8.64 4.54 5.04
CA GLU A 12 8.83 5.96 4.80
C GLU A 12 7.47 6.70 4.73
N PRO A 13 7.25 7.72 5.57
CA PRO A 13 6.09 8.60 5.44
C PRO A 13 6.11 9.33 4.08
N VAL A 14 4.93 9.47 3.48
CA VAL A 14 4.74 10.21 2.23
C VAL A 14 4.05 11.53 2.57
N GLU A 15 4.72 12.65 2.30
CA GLU A 15 4.18 14.00 2.58
C GLU A 15 3.23 14.50 1.47
N SER A 16 3.23 13.86 0.31
CA SER A 16 2.36 14.14 -0.83
C SER A 16 1.16 13.19 -0.89
N THR A 17 0.18 13.52 -1.72
CA THR A 17 -0.95 12.63 -2.05
C THR A 17 -0.63 11.64 -3.18
N SER A 18 0.63 11.55 -3.61
CA SER A 18 1.07 10.69 -4.72
C SER A 18 2.50 10.17 -4.51
N MET A 19 2.70 8.87 -4.76
CA MET A 19 3.99 8.20 -4.65
C MET A 19 4.14 7.15 -5.75
N VAL A 20 5.38 6.93 -6.20
CA VAL A 20 5.73 5.81 -7.09
C VAL A 20 6.44 4.74 -6.27
N LEU A 21 5.79 3.59 -6.10
CA LEU A 21 6.39 2.42 -5.47
C LEU A 21 7.22 1.64 -6.50
N LYS A 22 8.48 1.36 -6.18
CA LYS A 22 9.44 0.67 -7.05
C LYS A 22 9.83 -0.68 -6.44
N GLY A 23 10.49 -1.53 -7.24
CA GLY A 23 11.01 -2.81 -6.76
C GLY A 23 9.94 -3.87 -6.54
N LEU A 24 8.78 -3.72 -7.19
CA LEU A 24 7.75 -4.76 -7.22
C LEU A 24 8.23 -5.96 -8.05
N ILE A 25 7.76 -7.14 -7.67
CA ILE A 25 8.07 -8.37 -8.39
C ILE A 25 7.26 -8.36 -9.70
N PRO A 26 7.88 -8.67 -10.85
CA PRO A 26 7.17 -8.81 -12.13
C PRO A 26 6.05 -9.84 -12.08
N GLU A 27 5.09 -9.71 -12.99
CA GLU A 27 3.96 -10.63 -13.17
C GLU A 27 3.10 -10.92 -11.91
N THR A 28 3.22 -10.08 -10.87
CA THR A 28 2.63 -10.28 -9.54
C THR A 28 1.48 -9.31 -9.29
N GLU A 29 0.41 -9.79 -8.65
CA GLU A 29 -0.74 -8.96 -8.28
C GLU A 29 -0.53 -8.25 -6.94
N TYR A 30 -0.85 -6.97 -6.90
CA TYR A 30 -0.75 -6.12 -5.71
C TYR A 30 -2.05 -5.38 -5.42
N GLN A 31 -2.32 -5.21 -4.14
CA GLN A 31 -3.32 -4.30 -3.60
C GLN A 31 -2.65 -3.32 -2.63
N PHE A 32 -3.30 -2.20 -2.39
CA PHE A 32 -2.80 -1.07 -1.64
C PHE A 32 -3.91 -0.52 -0.73
N VAL A 33 -3.50 -0.13 0.46
CA VAL A 33 -4.30 0.63 1.41
C VAL A 33 -3.50 1.83 1.88
N ILE A 34 -4.17 2.96 2.06
CA ILE A 34 -3.55 4.20 2.52
C ILE A 34 -4.11 4.53 3.90
N ARG A 35 -3.23 4.96 4.81
CA ARG A 35 -3.59 5.50 6.13
C ARG A 35 -2.98 6.87 6.27
N ALA A 36 -3.79 7.86 6.66
CA ALA A 36 -3.31 9.20 6.97
C ALA A 36 -2.72 9.23 8.38
N VAL A 37 -1.67 10.03 8.58
CA VAL A 37 -1.00 10.21 9.88
C VAL A 37 -0.96 11.69 10.23
N ASN A 38 -1.26 12.02 11.49
CA ASN A 38 -1.05 13.35 12.05
C ASN A 38 -0.51 13.25 13.49
N ALA A 39 -0.34 14.39 14.17
CA ALA A 39 0.19 14.43 15.55
C ALA A 39 -0.63 13.62 16.58
N HIS A 40 -1.88 13.27 16.27
CA HIS A 40 -2.77 12.52 17.16
C HIS A 40 -2.84 11.02 16.81
N GLY A 41 -2.22 10.58 15.72
CA GLY A 41 -2.14 9.17 15.36
C GLY A 41 -2.47 8.87 13.90
N ILE A 42 -2.97 7.64 13.67
CA ILE A 42 -3.15 7.04 12.35
C ILE A 42 -4.64 6.80 12.07
N SER A 43 -5.12 7.16 10.88
CA SER A 43 -6.50 6.92 10.45
C SER A 43 -6.83 5.42 10.31
N PRO A 44 -8.13 5.06 10.18
CA PRO A 44 -8.53 3.81 9.54
C PRO A 44 -7.94 3.68 8.12
N PRO A 45 -7.80 2.45 7.60
CA PRO A 45 -7.37 2.24 6.21
C PRO A 45 -8.39 2.78 5.21
N SER A 46 -7.90 3.23 4.06
CA SER A 46 -8.73 3.50 2.89
C SER A 46 -9.44 2.24 2.39
N ALA A 47 -10.36 2.41 1.44
CA ALA A 47 -10.82 1.28 0.64
C ALA A 47 -9.63 0.61 -0.07
N ILE A 48 -9.67 -0.73 -0.13
CA ILE A 48 -8.69 -1.53 -0.86
C ILE A 48 -8.99 -1.36 -2.36
N ASN A 49 -7.96 -1.18 -3.19
CA ASN A 49 -8.14 -1.14 -4.65
C ASN A 49 -8.36 -2.54 -5.25
N ASN A 50 -8.89 -2.57 -6.47
CA ASN A 50 -8.85 -3.78 -7.29
C ASN A 50 -7.40 -4.23 -7.53
N PRO A 51 -7.09 -5.53 -7.53
CA PRO A 51 -5.74 -6.02 -7.80
C PRO A 51 -5.14 -5.44 -9.08
N VAL A 52 -3.88 -5.02 -9.01
CA VAL A 52 -3.11 -4.52 -10.15
C VAL A 52 -1.93 -5.45 -10.38
N ARG A 53 -1.76 -5.93 -11.61
CA ARG A 53 -0.66 -6.82 -11.99
C ARG A 53 0.50 -6.02 -12.58
N THR A 54 1.71 -6.30 -12.12
CA THR A 54 2.95 -5.77 -12.72
C THR A 54 3.23 -6.42 -14.08
N LEU A 55 3.90 -5.67 -14.97
CA LEU A 55 4.38 -6.17 -16.26
C LEU A 55 5.62 -7.06 -16.10
#